data_AF-K2FD36-F1
#
_entry.id   AF-K2FD36-F1
#
_cell.length_a   1.000
_cell.length_b   1.000
_cell.length_c   1.000
_cell.angle_alpha   90.00
_cell.angle_beta   90.00
_cell.angle_gamma   90.00
#
_symmetry.space_group_name_H-M   'P 1'
#
loop_
_entity.id
_entity.type
_entity.pdbx_description
1 polymer ?
#
loop_
_entity_poly.entity_id
_entity_poly.type
_entity_poly.pdbx_seq_one_letter_code
_entity_poly.pdbx_strand_id
1 'polypeptide(L)'
;MEEFKLKIANEKSILSLGAESAGNFSVYKDGVLYFSHNFGDLLEEENFYKFRTEVFKFLKDNKIKPEIIISDLHPNFHTTLLAQDLTRKYKATYVPIQHHIAHIFSAIGDKIIVSETHNLKSILGIACDGTGFGLNGKIWGGEVFSFQLSTSSFQAKRVAHLENQVLIGGEKAIQEPARILISILSKIYPSSHVVPGLTRNPDLHLNLDSRFHGNDKAKKDFVFSFVKKYYPENEFEVLWNQLEQNFNCLETSSTARILDAVSVLLGFSKNERLSKHGSIALLEKNSTNPYTLKPKLVISNSQFPISKQIPNQKIQISNKMLILNTTYLFKYLIKNLHKDKSRLAATAQKYIADGLVEIVKLKTKSLKLEAVYFSGGMANNKIMSEILESHGIYTSKKIPHGDAGISFGQLFFYLLTNPRD
;
A
#
# COMPACT_ATOMS: atom_id res chain seq x y z
N MET A 1 -20.20 -17.22 10.04
CA MET A 1 -18.79 -16.80 9.98
C MET A 1 -17.97 -17.97 9.48
N GLU A 2 -16.86 -17.73 8.81
CA GLU A 2 -15.91 -18.81 8.49
C GLU A 2 -15.11 -19.16 9.75
N GLU A 3 -14.82 -20.46 9.94
CA GLU A 3 -14.12 -20.97 11.12
C GLU A 3 -12.81 -21.64 10.74
N PHE A 4 -11.75 -21.32 11.50
CA PHE A 4 -10.43 -21.88 11.30
C PHE A 4 -9.88 -22.41 12.64
N LYS A 5 -9.62 -23.71 12.70
CA LYS A 5 -8.95 -24.32 13.85
C LYS A 5 -7.46 -24.07 13.75
N LEU A 6 -6.89 -23.39 14.74
CA LEU A 6 -5.49 -23.01 14.77
C LEU A 6 -4.71 -23.90 15.74
N LYS A 7 -3.53 -24.35 15.33
CA LYS A 7 -2.55 -25.01 16.21
C LYS A 7 -1.68 -23.99 16.98
N ILE A 8 -2.18 -22.77 17.14
CA ILE A 8 -1.53 -21.69 17.88
C ILE A 8 -2.32 -21.50 19.17
N ALA A 9 -1.68 -21.81 20.30
CA ALA A 9 -2.29 -21.67 21.61
C ALA A 9 -2.16 -20.22 22.11
N ASN A 10 -3.27 -19.64 22.54
CA ASN A 10 -3.33 -18.41 23.31
C ASN A 10 -4.55 -18.52 24.25
N GLU A 11 -4.41 -18.14 25.51
CA GLU A 11 -5.48 -18.32 26.50
C GLU A 11 -6.52 -17.19 26.42
N LYS A 12 -6.11 -16.03 25.89
CA LYS A 12 -6.93 -14.83 25.82
C LYS A 12 -7.91 -14.91 24.66
N SER A 13 -9.10 -14.40 24.91
CA SER A 13 -10.07 -14.12 23.86
C SER A 13 -9.76 -12.78 23.18
N ILE A 14 -9.73 -12.79 21.84
CA ILE A 14 -9.27 -11.64 21.04
C ILE A 14 -10.38 -11.23 20.07
N LEU A 15 -10.67 -9.93 20.01
CA LEU A 15 -11.51 -9.31 18.98
C LEU A 15 -10.65 -8.39 18.12
N SER A 16 -10.80 -8.49 16.81
CA SER A 16 -10.12 -7.66 15.82
C SER A 16 -11.14 -7.03 14.89
N LEU A 17 -11.13 -5.71 14.76
CA LEU A 17 -12.19 -4.95 14.08
C LEU A 17 -11.86 -4.52 12.64
N GLY A 18 -10.65 -4.77 12.17
CA GLY A 18 -10.30 -4.52 10.76
C GLY A 18 -10.09 -3.04 10.41
N ALA A 19 -10.21 -2.75 9.11
CA ALA A 19 -10.21 -1.41 8.54
C ALA A 19 -11.65 -0.92 8.32
N GLU A 20 -11.84 0.37 8.01
CA GLU A 20 -13.19 0.91 7.76
C GLU A 20 -13.67 0.75 6.31
N SER A 21 -12.77 0.82 5.33
CA SER A 21 -13.20 0.77 3.91
C SER A 21 -13.62 -0.61 3.41
N ALA A 22 -13.45 -1.64 4.23
CA ALA A 22 -14.05 -2.96 4.06
C ALA A 22 -14.27 -3.57 5.45
N GLY A 23 -15.52 -3.61 5.88
CA GLY A 23 -15.90 -4.02 7.22
C GLY A 23 -15.86 -5.52 7.39
N ASN A 24 -14.78 -6.04 7.97
CA ASN A 24 -14.69 -7.41 8.46
C ASN A 24 -14.18 -7.38 9.89
N PHE A 25 -14.68 -8.29 10.74
CA PHE A 25 -14.12 -8.52 12.07
C PHE A 25 -13.70 -9.98 12.24
N SER A 26 -12.77 -10.21 13.16
CA SER A 26 -12.31 -11.54 13.53
C SER A 26 -12.35 -11.73 15.03
N VAL A 27 -12.65 -12.94 15.47
CA VAL A 27 -12.63 -13.32 16.88
C VAL A 27 -11.79 -14.56 17.05
N TYR A 28 -10.94 -14.61 18.08
CA TYR A 28 -10.24 -15.81 18.50
C TYR A 28 -10.72 -16.24 19.88
N LYS A 29 -11.02 -17.53 20.03
CA LYS A 29 -11.34 -18.17 21.32
C LYS A 29 -10.96 -19.65 21.27
N ASP A 30 -10.23 -20.12 22.29
CA ASP A 30 -9.94 -21.54 22.54
C ASP A 30 -9.40 -22.29 21.30
N GLY A 31 -8.43 -21.68 20.61
CA GLY A 31 -7.82 -22.27 19.41
C GLY A 31 -8.63 -22.13 18.13
N VAL A 32 -9.79 -21.47 18.15
CA VAL A 32 -10.64 -21.24 16.98
C VAL A 32 -10.64 -19.77 16.60
N LEU A 33 -10.38 -19.49 15.32
CA LEU A 33 -10.54 -18.17 14.71
C LEU A 33 -11.83 -18.15 13.91
N TYR A 34 -12.68 -17.16 14.19
CA TYR A 34 -13.89 -16.83 13.47
C TYR A 34 -13.64 -15.60 12.61
N PHE A 35 -13.93 -15.68 11.31
CA PHE A 35 -13.82 -14.57 10.37
C PHE A 35 -15.20 -14.19 9.81
N SER A 36 -15.56 -12.91 9.91
CA SER A 36 -16.87 -12.43 9.46
C SER A 36 -16.95 -12.36 7.94
N HIS A 37 -18.18 -12.35 7.43
CA HIS A 37 -18.43 -11.87 6.08
C HIS A 37 -18.10 -10.36 5.99
N ASN A 38 -17.98 -9.85 4.76
CA ASN A 38 -17.72 -8.44 4.50
C ASN A 38 -19.02 -7.62 4.58
N PHE A 39 -19.01 -6.55 5.37
CA PHE A 39 -20.12 -5.62 5.57
C PHE A 39 -20.08 -4.41 4.62
N GLY A 40 -19.11 -4.34 3.71
CA GLY A 40 -18.94 -3.21 2.77
C GLY A 40 -18.15 -2.06 3.38
N ASP A 41 -18.27 -0.88 2.77
CA ASP A 41 -17.61 0.34 3.25
C ASP A 41 -18.32 0.85 4.52
N LEU A 42 -17.60 0.93 5.64
CA LEU A 42 -18.12 1.35 6.95
C LEU A 42 -18.17 2.88 7.12
N LEU A 43 -17.81 3.64 6.09
CA LEU A 43 -18.17 5.05 6.00
C LEU A 43 -19.67 5.23 5.73
N GLU A 44 -20.31 4.24 5.10
CA GLU A 44 -21.76 4.19 4.94
C GLU A 44 -22.42 3.79 6.26
N GLU A 45 -23.28 4.66 6.79
CA GLU A 45 -23.88 4.50 8.13
C GLU A 45 -24.64 3.17 8.28
N GLU A 46 -25.37 2.74 7.25
CA GLU A 46 -26.12 1.49 7.24
C GLU A 46 -25.19 0.27 7.40
N ASN A 47 -24.05 0.27 6.69
CA ASN A 47 -23.07 -0.80 6.77
C ASN A 47 -22.42 -0.84 8.16
N PHE A 48 -22.05 0.33 8.71
CA PHE A 48 -21.49 0.42 10.06
C PHE A 48 -22.47 -0.04 11.14
N TYR A 49 -23.75 0.31 11.01
CA TYR A 49 -24.79 -0.16 11.93
C TYR A 49 -24.91 -1.69 11.93
N LYS A 50 -24.97 -2.31 10.73
CA LYS A 50 -25.01 -3.78 10.58
C LYS A 50 -23.76 -4.44 11.16
N PHE A 51 -22.59 -3.92 10.81
CA PHE A 51 -21.29 -4.39 11.30
C PHE A 51 -21.23 -4.38 12.85
N ARG A 52 -21.52 -3.21 13.45
CA ARG A 52 -21.50 -3.03 14.90
C ARG A 52 -22.50 -3.97 15.59
N THR A 53 -23.70 -4.10 15.04
CA THR A 53 -24.75 -4.98 15.58
C THR A 53 -24.28 -6.43 15.58
N GLU A 54 -23.69 -6.90 14.49
CA GLU A 54 -23.19 -8.28 14.40
C GLU A 54 -22.02 -8.52 15.37
N VAL A 55 -21.09 -7.57 15.53
CA VAL A 55 -20.01 -7.69 16.53
C VAL A 55 -20.59 -7.93 17.93
N PHE A 56 -21.54 -7.10 18.37
CA PHE A 56 -22.16 -7.25 19.70
C PHE A 56 -22.94 -8.55 19.82
N LYS A 57 -23.70 -8.91 18.78
CA LYS A 57 -24.49 -10.14 18.74
C LYS A 57 -23.59 -11.37 18.85
N PHE A 58 -22.54 -11.44 18.04
CA PHE A 58 -21.60 -12.57 18.03
C PHE A 58 -20.92 -12.77 19.39
N LEU A 59 -20.44 -11.68 20.02
CA LEU A 59 -19.84 -11.77 21.37
C LEU A 59 -20.85 -12.26 22.41
N LYS A 60 -22.10 -11.77 22.36
CA LYS A 60 -23.15 -12.15 23.31
C LYS A 60 -23.56 -13.61 23.15
N ASP A 61 -23.88 -14.02 21.92
CA ASP A 61 -24.42 -15.36 21.63
C ASP A 61 -23.39 -16.45 21.96
N ASN A 62 -22.10 -16.17 21.74
CA ASN A 62 -21.00 -17.08 22.08
C ASN A 62 -20.44 -16.88 23.51
N LYS A 63 -21.02 -15.98 24.30
CA LYS A 63 -20.58 -15.64 25.67
C LYS A 63 -19.09 -15.27 25.77
N ILE A 64 -18.57 -14.61 24.73
CA ILE A 64 -17.17 -14.17 24.65
C ILE A 64 -17.04 -12.79 25.30
N LYS A 65 -16.08 -12.67 26.21
CA LYS A 65 -15.67 -11.39 26.80
C LYS A 65 -14.23 -11.09 26.35
N PRO A 66 -14.02 -10.35 25.24
CA PRO A 66 -12.70 -10.11 24.70
C PRO A 66 -11.77 -9.51 25.75
N GLU A 67 -10.61 -10.13 25.92
CA GLU A 67 -9.53 -9.64 26.79
C GLU A 67 -8.57 -8.75 26.02
N ILE A 68 -8.47 -8.97 24.70
CA ILE A 68 -7.70 -8.16 23.76
C ILE A 68 -8.63 -7.62 22.68
N ILE A 69 -8.54 -6.33 22.40
CA ILE A 69 -9.29 -5.68 21.33
C ILE A 69 -8.32 -4.95 20.41
N ILE A 70 -8.42 -5.25 19.11
CA ILE A 70 -7.50 -4.84 18.08
C ILE A 70 -8.22 -4.00 17.02
N SER A 71 -7.58 -2.93 16.56
CA SER A 71 -8.05 -2.14 15.42
C SER A 71 -6.89 -1.68 14.54
N ASP A 72 -7.20 -1.02 13.43
CA ASP A 72 -6.20 -0.28 12.67
C ASP A 72 -5.56 0.82 13.54
N LEU A 73 -4.34 1.22 13.20
CA LEU A 73 -3.61 2.30 13.83
C LEU A 73 -4.19 3.68 13.51
N HIS A 74 -4.99 3.80 12.44
CA HIS A 74 -5.62 5.07 12.10
C HIS A 74 -6.56 5.54 13.24
N PRO A 75 -6.32 6.74 13.81
CA PRO A 75 -6.99 7.17 15.05
C PRO A 75 -8.47 7.48 14.88
N ASN A 76 -8.88 7.86 13.67
CA ASN A 76 -10.23 8.38 13.40
C ASN A 76 -11.14 7.37 12.69
N PHE A 77 -10.71 6.12 12.49
CA PHE A 77 -11.59 5.13 11.85
C PHE A 77 -12.78 4.83 12.74
N HIS A 78 -13.96 4.62 12.14
CA HIS A 78 -15.16 4.18 12.87
C HIS A 78 -14.90 2.87 13.65
N THR A 79 -14.10 1.96 13.08
CA THR A 79 -13.68 0.72 13.75
C THR A 79 -12.73 0.97 14.92
N THR A 80 -11.85 1.97 14.82
CA THR A 80 -10.95 2.38 15.92
C THR A 80 -11.72 3.00 17.08
N LEU A 81 -12.68 3.87 16.81
CA LEU A 81 -13.54 4.45 17.84
C LEU A 81 -14.39 3.37 18.53
N LEU A 82 -14.96 2.45 17.76
CA LEU A 82 -15.66 1.29 18.32
C LEU A 82 -14.73 0.41 19.18
N ALA A 83 -13.48 0.20 18.77
CA ALA A 83 -12.49 -0.55 19.55
C ALA A 83 -12.26 0.06 20.93
N GLN A 84 -12.13 1.39 21.00
CA GLN A 84 -11.93 2.13 22.25
C GLN A 84 -13.16 2.01 23.17
N ASP A 85 -14.36 2.08 22.62
CA ASP A 85 -15.60 1.88 23.38
C ASP A 85 -15.71 0.47 23.95
N LEU A 86 -15.45 -0.54 23.13
CA LEU A 86 -15.46 -1.94 23.57
C LEU A 86 -14.37 -2.22 24.60
N THR A 87 -13.19 -1.61 24.45
CA THR A 87 -12.09 -1.72 25.43
C THR A 87 -12.54 -1.24 26.81
N ARG A 88 -13.17 -0.06 26.89
CA ARG A 88 -13.72 0.45 28.15
C ARG A 88 -14.80 -0.45 28.72
N LYS A 89 -15.71 -0.93 27.87
CA LYS A 89 -16.83 -1.81 28.26
C LYS A 89 -16.37 -3.14 28.85
N TYR A 90 -15.38 -3.78 28.23
CA TYR A 90 -14.90 -5.12 28.63
C TYR A 90 -13.69 -5.07 29.58
N LYS A 91 -13.14 -3.87 29.86
CA LYS A 91 -11.86 -3.70 30.57
C LYS A 91 -10.73 -4.50 29.91
N ALA A 92 -10.76 -4.51 28.58
CA ALA A 92 -9.80 -5.25 27.75
C ALA A 92 -8.50 -4.45 27.56
N THR A 93 -7.46 -5.11 27.06
CA THR A 93 -6.27 -4.44 26.54
C THR A 93 -6.51 -4.01 25.10
N TYR A 94 -6.31 -2.73 24.80
CA TYR A 94 -6.38 -2.21 23.43
C TYR A 94 -5.03 -2.32 22.73
N VAL A 95 -5.02 -2.85 21.51
CA VAL A 95 -3.83 -3.01 20.67
C VAL A 95 -4.09 -2.43 19.28
N PRO A 96 -3.62 -1.21 18.95
CA PRO A 96 -3.66 -0.74 17.57
C PRO A 96 -2.62 -1.50 16.74
N ILE A 97 -2.87 -1.78 15.45
CA ILE A 97 -1.93 -2.44 14.52
C ILE A 97 -1.79 -1.64 13.22
N GLN A 98 -0.55 -1.49 12.74
CA GLN A 98 -0.30 -0.77 11.49
C GLN A 98 -0.90 -1.51 10.27
N HIS A 99 -1.65 -0.77 9.45
CA HIS A 99 -2.40 -1.27 8.29
C HIS A 99 -1.65 -2.22 7.33
N HIS A 100 -0.44 -1.85 6.88
CA HIS A 100 0.35 -2.64 5.94
C HIS A 100 0.94 -3.90 6.59
N ILE A 101 1.28 -3.83 7.87
CA ILE A 101 1.66 -5.00 8.65
C ILE A 101 0.47 -5.96 8.76
N ALA A 102 -0.73 -5.47 9.06
CA ALA A 102 -1.93 -6.30 9.07
C ALA A 102 -2.19 -6.96 7.71
N HIS A 103 -2.03 -6.25 6.58
CA HIS A 103 -2.07 -6.85 5.25
C HIS A 103 -1.08 -8.01 5.09
N ILE A 104 0.17 -7.80 5.48
CA ILE A 104 1.21 -8.85 5.37
C ILE A 104 0.85 -10.05 6.26
N PHE A 105 0.42 -9.81 7.49
CA PHE A 105 0.05 -10.88 8.42
C PHE A 105 -1.24 -11.60 8.01
N SER A 106 -2.10 -10.97 7.22
CA SER A 106 -3.21 -11.66 6.56
C SER A 106 -2.70 -12.75 5.61
N ALA A 107 -1.74 -12.43 4.73
CA ALA A 107 -1.12 -13.41 3.84
C ALA A 107 -0.30 -14.49 4.58
N ILE A 108 0.38 -14.12 5.67
CA ILE A 108 1.07 -15.08 6.54
C ILE A 108 0.07 -16.04 7.18
N GLY A 109 -1.01 -15.52 7.77
CA GLY A 109 -2.04 -16.33 8.42
C GLY A 109 -2.75 -17.27 7.44
N ASP A 110 -3.05 -16.76 6.24
CA ASP A 110 -3.61 -17.58 5.14
C ASP A 110 -2.68 -18.76 4.80
N LYS A 111 -1.37 -18.51 4.65
CA LYS A 111 -0.38 -19.57 4.43
C LYS A 111 -0.34 -20.59 5.56
N ILE A 112 -0.40 -20.13 6.82
CA ILE A 112 -0.40 -21.01 8.00
C ILE A 112 -1.62 -21.93 7.97
N ILE A 113 -2.81 -21.40 7.65
CA ILE A 113 -4.04 -22.20 7.54
C ILE A 113 -3.98 -23.18 6.38
N VAL A 114 -3.38 -22.79 5.25
CA VAL A 114 -3.29 -23.64 4.05
C VAL A 114 -2.23 -24.75 4.20
N SER A 115 -1.11 -24.48 4.88
CA SER A 115 0.03 -25.40 4.96
C SER A 115 0.23 -26.08 6.31
N GLU A 116 -0.52 -25.68 7.34
CA GLU A 116 -0.38 -26.11 8.74
C GLU A 116 1.02 -25.90 9.35
N THR A 117 1.86 -25.06 8.74
CA THR A 117 3.20 -24.73 9.24
C THR A 117 3.24 -23.31 9.79
N HIS A 118 3.76 -23.13 11.02
CA HIS A 118 3.75 -21.84 11.72
C HIS A 118 5.12 -21.40 12.28
N ASN A 119 6.20 -22.14 12.00
CA ASN A 119 7.53 -21.82 12.54
C ASN A 119 8.30 -20.89 11.60
N LEU A 120 7.86 -19.63 11.54
CA LEU A 120 8.48 -18.60 10.72
C LEU A 120 9.33 -17.68 11.60
N LYS A 121 10.62 -17.56 11.33
CA LYS A 121 11.58 -16.75 12.10
C LYS A 121 12.01 -15.49 11.38
N SER A 122 12.22 -15.57 10.06
CA SER A 122 12.64 -14.42 9.26
C SER A 122 11.85 -14.31 7.98
N ILE A 123 11.03 -13.25 7.90
CA ILE A 123 10.06 -13.05 6.84
C ILE A 123 10.29 -11.70 6.19
N LEU A 124 10.04 -11.61 4.89
CA LEU A 124 9.86 -10.34 4.19
C LEU A 124 8.41 -10.22 3.70
N GLY A 125 7.76 -9.10 3.97
CA GLY A 125 6.41 -8.81 3.52
C GLY A 125 6.38 -7.60 2.62
N ILE A 126 5.64 -7.70 1.52
CA ILE A 126 5.37 -6.64 0.58
C ILE A 126 3.89 -6.27 0.73
N ALA A 127 3.61 -5.00 0.99
CA ALA A 127 2.25 -4.48 1.05
C ALA A 127 2.08 -3.38 -0.01
N CYS A 128 1.30 -3.65 -1.05
CA CYS A 128 0.95 -2.66 -2.06
C CYS A 128 -0.55 -2.37 -2.02
N ASP A 129 -0.90 -1.12 -1.75
CA ASP A 129 -2.26 -0.68 -1.58
C ASP A 129 -2.47 0.79 -2.05
N GLY A 130 -3.70 1.29 -1.97
CA GLY A 130 -4.04 2.67 -2.26
C GLY A 130 -3.65 3.66 -1.18
N THR A 131 -3.97 3.38 0.07
CA THR A 131 -3.80 4.35 1.15
C THR A 131 -3.72 3.62 2.48
N GLY A 132 -2.55 3.67 3.12
CA GLY A 132 -2.42 3.28 4.52
C GLY A 132 -1.68 4.32 5.34
N PHE A 133 -2.07 4.44 6.60
CA PHE A 133 -1.49 5.42 7.53
C PHE A 133 -0.03 5.06 7.84
N GLY A 134 0.89 5.93 7.42
CA GLY A 134 2.32 5.78 7.66
C GLY A 134 2.75 6.39 8.99
N LEU A 135 3.79 5.82 9.61
CA LEU A 135 4.24 6.24 10.93
C LEU A 135 4.89 7.63 10.95
N ASN A 136 5.40 8.06 9.80
CA ASN A 136 6.08 9.34 9.59
C ASN A 136 5.16 10.45 9.06
N GLY A 137 3.84 10.29 9.19
CA GLY A 137 2.86 11.27 8.69
C GLY A 137 2.69 11.28 7.18
N LYS A 138 3.29 10.32 6.47
CA LYS A 138 3.11 10.11 5.03
C LYS A 138 2.07 9.03 4.77
N ILE A 139 1.52 9.02 3.56
CA ILE A 139 0.64 7.96 3.09
C ILE A 139 1.51 6.83 2.52
N TRP A 140 1.30 5.62 2.99
CA TRP A 140 2.01 4.43 2.51
C TRP A 140 1.11 3.63 1.57
N GLY A 141 1.71 2.75 0.76
CA GLY A 141 0.97 1.85 -0.13
C GLY A 141 1.85 1.12 -1.15
N GLY A 142 3.15 1.09 -0.94
CA GLY A 142 4.11 0.37 -1.78
C GLY A 142 5.31 0.01 -0.93
N GLU A 143 5.08 -0.73 0.15
CA GLU A 143 6.00 -0.90 1.26
C GLU A 143 6.60 -2.31 1.31
N VAL A 144 7.84 -2.41 1.78
CA VAL A 144 8.46 -3.69 2.11
C VAL A 144 8.97 -3.67 3.55
N PHE A 145 8.55 -4.66 4.32
CA PHE A 145 8.92 -4.86 5.72
C PHE A 145 9.69 -6.17 5.89
N SER A 146 10.73 -6.15 6.71
CA SER A 146 11.36 -7.36 7.24
C SER A 146 10.87 -7.60 8.66
N PHE A 147 10.55 -8.85 8.96
CA PHE A 147 10.13 -9.30 10.29
C PHE A 147 11.12 -10.33 10.80
N GLN A 148 11.52 -10.16 12.06
CA GLN A 148 12.23 -11.17 12.83
C GLN A 148 11.33 -11.59 13.98
N LEU A 149 10.94 -12.86 13.98
CA LEU A 149 10.11 -13.49 14.99
C LEU A 149 10.94 -14.50 15.77
N SER A 150 10.82 -14.45 17.09
CA SER A 150 11.38 -15.43 18.01
C SER A 150 10.37 -15.70 19.11
N THR A 151 10.60 -16.72 19.93
CA THR A 151 9.71 -17.07 21.04
C THR A 151 9.59 -15.98 22.11
N SER A 152 10.52 -15.02 22.16
CA SER A 152 10.59 -13.97 23.19
C SER A 152 10.67 -12.54 22.64
N SER A 153 10.79 -12.37 21.32
CA SER A 153 10.92 -11.05 20.72
C SER A 153 10.38 -10.97 19.30
N PHE A 154 9.85 -9.80 18.97
CA PHE A 154 9.39 -9.43 17.64
C PHE A 154 10.05 -8.12 17.21
N GLN A 155 10.57 -8.08 15.98
CA GLN A 155 11.08 -6.87 15.36
C GLN A 155 10.49 -6.73 13.96
N ALA A 156 9.84 -5.59 13.72
CA ALA A 156 9.42 -5.17 12.39
C ALA A 156 10.30 -4.02 11.91
N LYS A 157 10.75 -4.08 10.66
CA LYS A 157 11.54 -3.01 10.06
C LYS A 157 11.08 -2.68 8.65
N ARG A 158 10.75 -1.41 8.39
CA ARG A 158 10.49 -0.93 7.03
C ARG A 158 11.82 -0.83 6.29
N VAL A 159 11.99 -1.60 5.21
CA VAL A 159 13.30 -1.78 4.54
C VAL A 159 13.33 -1.29 3.09
N ALA A 160 12.18 -1.11 2.46
CA ALA A 160 12.07 -0.52 1.12
C ALA A 160 10.67 0.09 0.89
N HIS A 161 10.56 0.95 -0.11
CA HIS A 161 9.27 1.45 -0.61
C HIS A 161 9.37 1.97 -2.05
N LEU A 162 8.22 2.28 -2.67
CA LEU A 162 8.17 3.06 -3.91
C LEU A 162 8.51 4.53 -3.63
N GLU A 163 9.12 5.21 -4.60
CA GLU A 163 9.41 6.64 -4.52
C GLU A 163 8.16 7.46 -4.13
N ASN A 164 8.31 8.33 -3.13
CA ASN A 164 7.21 9.20 -2.69
C ASN A 164 6.85 10.20 -3.81
N GLN A 165 5.56 10.33 -4.09
CA GLN A 165 4.97 11.36 -4.94
C GLN A 165 4.07 12.28 -4.12
N VAL A 166 3.73 13.45 -4.64
CA VAL A 166 2.90 14.43 -3.94
C VAL A 166 1.44 14.32 -4.39
N LEU A 167 0.55 14.21 -3.41
CA LEU A 167 -0.90 14.32 -3.57
C LEU A 167 -1.28 15.80 -3.46
N ILE A 168 -1.30 16.48 -4.60
CA ILE A 168 -1.67 17.91 -4.70
C ILE A 168 -3.14 18.07 -4.31
N GLY A 169 -3.41 18.64 -3.13
CA GLY A 169 -4.77 18.77 -2.59
C GLY A 169 -5.26 17.56 -1.81
N GLY A 170 -4.37 16.67 -1.37
CA GLY A 170 -4.71 15.51 -0.54
C GLY A 170 -5.66 14.54 -1.24
N GLU A 171 -6.85 14.32 -0.68
CA GLU A 171 -7.86 13.40 -1.22
C GLU A 171 -8.33 13.77 -2.63
N LYS A 172 -8.31 15.06 -3.00
CA LYS A 172 -8.63 15.46 -4.38
C LYS A 172 -7.70 14.81 -5.40
N ALA A 173 -6.43 14.56 -5.05
CA ALA A 173 -5.51 13.85 -5.94
C ALA A 173 -5.85 12.37 -6.13
N ILE A 174 -6.63 11.79 -5.21
CA ILE A 174 -7.17 10.43 -5.35
C ILE A 174 -8.37 10.44 -6.30
N GLN A 175 -9.23 11.45 -6.20
CA GLN A 175 -10.41 11.61 -7.06
C GLN A 175 -10.03 12.04 -8.49
N GLU A 176 -8.98 12.86 -8.63
CA GLU A 176 -8.47 13.40 -9.89
C GLU A 176 -7.00 12.98 -10.11
N PRO A 177 -6.72 11.79 -10.68
CA PRO A 177 -5.36 11.26 -10.74
C PRO A 177 -4.39 12.05 -11.62
N ALA A 178 -4.87 12.98 -12.46
CA ALA A 178 -4.01 13.91 -13.19
C ALA A 178 -3.19 14.80 -12.24
N ARG A 179 -3.66 15.06 -11.01
CA ARG A 179 -2.88 15.76 -9.97
C ARG A 179 -1.61 15.00 -9.58
N ILE A 180 -1.69 13.68 -9.48
CA ILE A 180 -0.54 12.81 -9.23
C ILE A 180 0.41 12.84 -10.43
N LEU A 181 -0.16 12.81 -11.65
CA LEU A 181 0.63 12.94 -12.87
C LEU A 181 1.43 14.26 -12.87
N ILE A 182 0.81 15.40 -12.54
CA ILE A 182 1.51 16.70 -12.40
C ILE A 182 2.69 16.58 -11.42
N SER A 183 2.47 15.98 -10.25
CA SER A 183 3.54 15.78 -9.25
C SER A 183 4.69 14.89 -9.76
N ILE A 184 4.41 13.87 -10.56
CA ILE A 184 5.46 12.97 -11.06
C ILE A 184 6.24 13.68 -12.18
N LEU A 185 5.51 14.32 -13.10
CA LEU A 185 6.12 15.02 -14.24
C LEU A 185 6.94 16.23 -13.81
N SER A 186 6.57 16.90 -12.71
CA SER A 186 7.37 17.99 -12.14
C SER A 186 8.73 17.55 -11.60
N LYS A 187 9.03 16.25 -11.53
CA LYS A 187 10.38 15.73 -11.22
C LYS A 187 11.21 15.43 -12.46
N ILE A 188 10.64 15.64 -13.64
CA ILE A 188 11.27 15.41 -14.94
C ILE A 188 11.63 16.78 -15.52
N TYR A 189 12.91 17.01 -15.78
CA TYR A 189 13.32 18.14 -16.60
C TYR A 189 13.10 17.81 -18.07
N PRO A 190 12.41 18.67 -18.84
CA PRO A 190 12.46 18.57 -20.28
C PRO A 190 13.91 18.85 -20.70
N SER A 191 14.61 17.83 -21.20
CA SER A 191 15.75 18.08 -22.07
C SER A 191 15.23 18.95 -23.22
N SER A 192 15.98 19.99 -23.58
CA SER A 192 15.57 21.22 -24.28
C SER A 192 14.75 21.11 -25.58
N HIS A 193 14.32 19.93 -26.05
CA HIS A 193 13.57 19.72 -27.29
C HIS A 193 12.39 18.74 -27.17
N VAL A 194 11.58 18.79 -26.11
CA VAL A 194 10.32 18.02 -26.04
C VAL A 194 9.12 18.96 -25.94
N VAL A 195 8.75 19.54 -27.08
CA VAL A 195 7.40 20.06 -27.30
C VAL A 195 6.57 18.91 -27.89
N PRO A 196 5.46 18.48 -27.28
CA PRO A 196 4.60 17.46 -27.89
C PRO A 196 3.96 18.05 -29.16
N GLY A 197 4.44 17.64 -30.34
CA GLY A 197 3.88 18.07 -31.63
C GLY A 197 4.82 18.00 -32.84
N LEU A 198 6.14 17.93 -32.65
CA LEU A 198 7.10 17.71 -33.74
C LEU A 198 8.25 16.84 -33.24
N THR A 199 8.35 15.62 -33.77
CA THR A 199 9.49 14.74 -33.53
C THR A 199 10.50 14.86 -34.67
N ARG A 200 11.75 15.17 -34.34
CA ARG A 200 12.92 14.45 -34.87
C ARG A 200 14.15 14.64 -33.96
N ASN A 201 14.65 13.48 -33.55
CA ASN A 201 15.99 13.13 -33.07
C ASN A 201 16.36 13.13 -31.57
N PRO A 202 17.16 12.11 -31.17
CA PRO A 202 17.58 11.82 -29.82
C PRO A 202 18.95 12.44 -29.54
N ASP A 203 19.17 12.98 -28.34
CA ASP A 203 20.22 12.50 -27.44
C ASP A 203 20.21 13.27 -26.11
N LEU A 204 20.77 12.59 -25.12
CA LEU A 204 20.84 12.88 -23.69
C LEU A 204 21.24 14.32 -23.30
N HIS A 205 20.77 14.79 -22.13
CA HIS A 205 21.61 14.86 -20.92
C HIS A 205 20.79 15.11 -19.65
N LEU A 206 21.25 14.47 -18.57
CA LEU A 206 20.67 14.44 -17.23
C LEU A 206 21.11 15.65 -16.40
N ASN A 207 20.18 16.24 -15.65
CA ASN A 207 20.47 16.75 -14.31
C ASN A 207 19.32 16.32 -13.37
N LEU A 208 19.65 15.40 -12.47
CA LEU A 208 18.89 15.13 -11.25
C LEU A 208 19.66 15.86 -10.16
N ASP A 209 19.47 17.17 -10.07
CA ASP A 209 20.04 17.94 -8.97
C ASP A 209 19.00 18.80 -8.25
N SER A 210 19.38 19.02 -7.01
CA SER A 210 18.64 19.29 -5.81
C SER A 210 18.14 20.73 -5.68
N ARG A 211 17.00 20.86 -4.99
CA ARG A 211 16.40 22.09 -4.42
C ARG A 211 15.67 23.01 -5.41
N PHE A 212 14.35 23.05 -5.18
CA PHE A 212 13.32 23.87 -5.81
C PHE A 212 13.56 25.37 -5.64
N HIS A 213 14.42 25.99 -6.42
CA HIS A 213 14.52 27.46 -6.50
C HIS A 213 14.62 27.86 -7.97
N GLY A 214 13.48 28.05 -8.64
CA GLY A 214 13.47 28.60 -9.99
C GLY A 214 12.23 28.25 -10.80
N ASN A 215 11.47 29.28 -11.16
CA ASN A 215 10.32 29.28 -12.06
C ASN A 215 10.77 28.92 -13.50
N ASP A 216 11.14 27.66 -13.74
CA ASP A 216 11.48 27.20 -15.10
C ASP A 216 10.18 27.05 -15.90
N LYS A 217 9.78 28.15 -16.55
CA LYS A 217 8.60 28.22 -17.41
C LYS A 217 8.55 27.04 -18.39
N ALA A 218 9.68 26.60 -18.94
CA ALA A 218 9.72 25.48 -19.89
C ALA A 218 9.28 24.15 -19.25
N LYS A 219 9.65 23.93 -17.99
CA LYS A 219 9.19 22.77 -17.21
C LYS A 219 7.70 22.83 -16.91
N LYS A 220 7.20 24.00 -16.51
CA LYS A 220 5.77 24.21 -16.27
C LYS A 220 4.95 23.96 -17.53
N ASP A 221 5.36 24.55 -18.67
CA ASP A 221 4.74 24.37 -19.98
C ASP A 221 4.79 22.89 -20.43
N PHE A 222 5.92 22.22 -20.19
CA PHE A 222 6.06 20.78 -20.44
C PHE A 222 5.02 19.97 -19.66
N VAL A 223 4.88 20.18 -18.34
CA VAL A 223 3.89 19.45 -17.53
C VAL A 223 2.47 19.79 -17.98
N PHE A 224 2.17 21.06 -18.21
CA PHE A 224 0.85 21.51 -18.67
C PHE A 224 0.43 20.82 -19.96
N SER A 225 1.36 20.60 -20.90
CA SER A 225 1.08 19.95 -22.18
C SER A 225 0.45 18.55 -22.06
N PHE A 226 0.69 17.81 -20.95
CA PHE A 226 0.10 16.49 -20.70
C PHE A 226 -1.27 16.56 -20.01
N VAL A 227 -1.58 17.66 -19.33
CA VAL A 227 -2.78 17.81 -18.49
C VAL A 227 -3.75 18.89 -18.95
N LYS A 228 -3.41 19.66 -20.01
CA LYS A 228 -4.25 20.72 -20.59
C LYS A 228 -5.64 20.26 -21.05
N LYS A 229 -5.82 18.95 -21.29
CA LYS A 229 -7.13 18.36 -21.63
C LYS A 229 -8.03 18.13 -20.40
N TYR A 230 -7.48 18.25 -19.19
CA TYR A 230 -8.17 18.04 -17.92
C TYR A 230 -8.33 19.33 -17.12
N TYR A 231 -7.37 20.25 -17.23
CA TYR A 231 -7.39 21.53 -16.52
C TYR A 231 -7.20 22.67 -17.50
N PRO A 232 -8.04 23.72 -17.44
CA PRO A 232 -7.73 24.99 -18.08
C PRO A 232 -6.46 25.61 -17.45
N GLU A 233 -5.82 26.53 -18.16
CA GLU A 233 -4.52 27.09 -17.76
C GLU A 233 -4.55 27.74 -16.37
N ASN A 234 -5.60 28.51 -16.06
CA ASN A 234 -5.79 29.13 -14.75
C ASN A 234 -5.89 28.10 -13.60
N GLU A 235 -6.60 26.99 -13.79
CA GLU A 235 -6.67 25.93 -12.78
C GLU A 235 -5.32 25.23 -12.63
N PHE A 236 -4.63 24.94 -13.74
CA PHE A 236 -3.30 24.35 -13.70
C PHE A 236 -2.29 25.25 -12.96
N GLU A 237 -2.32 26.57 -13.16
CA GLU A 237 -1.49 27.51 -12.41
C GLU A 237 -1.72 27.43 -10.90
N VAL A 238 -2.98 27.28 -10.46
CA VAL A 238 -3.30 27.07 -9.04
C VAL A 238 -2.68 25.76 -8.53
N LEU A 239 -2.80 24.66 -9.29
CA LEU A 239 -2.20 23.37 -8.91
C LEU A 239 -0.66 23.41 -8.88
N TRP A 240 -0.06 24.13 -9.82
CA TRP A 240 1.38 24.32 -9.89
C TRP A 240 1.89 25.11 -8.69
N ASN A 241 1.27 26.25 -8.40
CA ASN A 241 1.60 27.07 -7.23
C ASN A 241 1.39 26.28 -5.93
N GLN A 242 0.32 25.48 -5.84
CA GLN A 242 0.06 24.61 -4.70
C GLN A 242 1.22 23.63 -4.46
N LEU A 243 1.71 23.00 -5.54
CA LEU A 243 2.86 22.09 -5.49
C LEU A 243 4.16 22.81 -5.11
N GLU A 244 4.45 23.97 -5.71
CA GLU A 244 5.68 24.74 -5.44
C GLU A 244 5.74 25.25 -4.00
N GLN A 245 4.60 25.69 -3.45
CA GLN A 245 4.48 26.17 -2.08
C GLN A 245 4.27 25.05 -1.06
N ASN A 246 4.16 23.79 -1.51
CA ASN A 246 3.84 22.63 -0.69
C ASN A 246 2.57 22.81 0.18
N PHE A 247 1.56 23.51 -0.35
CA PHE A 247 0.32 23.81 0.35
C PHE A 247 -0.68 22.66 0.20
N ASN A 248 -1.12 22.04 1.29
CA ASN A 248 -2.00 20.86 1.26
C ASN A 248 -1.48 19.75 0.31
N CYS A 249 -0.19 19.46 0.45
CA CYS A 249 0.57 18.50 -0.36
C CYS A 249 1.06 17.37 0.55
N LEU A 250 0.37 16.23 0.53
CA LEU A 250 0.77 15.05 1.29
C LEU A 250 1.65 14.14 0.41
N GLU A 251 2.70 13.57 0.99
CA GLU A 251 3.52 12.59 0.28
C GLU A 251 2.92 11.18 0.37
N THR A 252 3.00 10.44 -0.74
CA THR A 252 2.55 9.06 -0.84
C THR A 252 3.54 8.15 -1.57
N SER A 253 3.77 6.95 -1.04
CA SER A 253 4.48 5.85 -1.73
C SER A 253 3.51 4.81 -2.33
N SER A 254 2.24 5.16 -2.52
CA SER A 254 1.22 4.20 -2.96
C SER A 254 1.41 3.68 -4.38
N THR A 255 1.47 2.36 -4.51
CA THR A 255 1.45 1.66 -5.80
C THR A 255 0.18 1.97 -6.60
N ALA A 256 -0.99 2.02 -5.96
CA ALA A 256 -2.23 2.31 -6.65
C ALA A 256 -2.25 3.72 -7.27
N ARG A 257 -1.74 4.73 -6.53
CA ARG A 257 -1.64 6.12 -7.02
C ARG A 257 -0.71 6.23 -8.23
N ILE A 258 0.38 5.48 -8.24
CA ILE A 258 1.28 5.37 -9.38
C ILE A 258 0.55 4.79 -10.60
N LEU A 259 -0.17 3.68 -10.43
CA LEU A 259 -0.91 3.04 -11.52
C LEU A 259 -2.11 3.88 -12.01
N ASP A 260 -2.79 4.61 -11.12
CA ASP A 260 -3.83 5.59 -11.50
C ASP A 260 -3.25 6.64 -12.45
N ALA A 261 -2.07 7.21 -12.12
CA ALA A 261 -1.39 8.19 -12.95
C ALA A 261 -0.90 7.61 -14.29
N VAL A 262 -0.47 6.34 -14.32
CA VAL A 262 -0.15 5.65 -15.58
C VAL A 262 -1.40 5.51 -16.46
N SER A 263 -2.53 5.12 -15.87
CA SER A 263 -3.80 4.95 -16.58
C SER A 263 -4.28 6.26 -17.22
N VAL A 264 -4.16 7.39 -16.50
CA VAL A 264 -4.47 8.73 -17.01
C VAL A 264 -3.49 9.16 -18.11
N LEU A 265 -2.18 8.94 -17.92
CA LEU A 265 -1.15 9.29 -18.91
C LEU A 265 -1.37 8.56 -20.24
N LEU A 266 -1.66 7.26 -20.19
CA LEU A 266 -1.90 6.45 -21.39
C LEU A 266 -3.30 6.68 -21.97
N GLY A 267 -4.23 7.23 -21.19
CA GLY A 267 -5.60 7.55 -21.61
C GLY A 267 -6.58 6.39 -21.51
N PHE A 268 -6.32 5.42 -20.62
CA PHE A 268 -7.27 4.35 -20.31
C PHE A 268 -8.33 4.79 -19.29
N SER A 269 -8.00 5.77 -18.44
CA SER A 269 -8.92 6.39 -17.49
C SER A 269 -9.11 7.89 -17.74
N LYS A 270 -10.26 8.40 -17.32
CA LYS A 270 -10.53 9.84 -17.22
C LYS A 270 -9.85 10.42 -15.98
N ASN A 271 -9.84 11.75 -15.88
CA ASN A 271 -9.41 12.45 -14.66
C ASN A 271 -10.51 12.48 -13.59
N GLU A 272 -11.16 11.34 -13.37
CA GLU A 272 -12.22 11.17 -12.38
C GLU A 272 -12.23 9.70 -11.97
N ARG A 273 -12.09 9.45 -10.67
CA ARG A 273 -12.06 8.10 -10.12
C ARG A 273 -13.46 7.68 -9.70
N LEU A 274 -14.13 6.92 -10.57
CA LEU A 274 -15.49 6.41 -10.35
C LEU A 274 -15.57 5.30 -9.29
N SER A 275 -14.47 4.61 -8.98
CA SER A 275 -14.42 3.57 -7.95
C SER A 275 -13.00 3.33 -7.42
N LYS A 276 -12.86 2.66 -6.27
CA LYS A 276 -11.58 2.42 -5.58
C LYS A 276 -10.52 1.75 -6.49
N HIS A 277 -10.91 0.94 -7.47
CA HIS A 277 -9.95 0.26 -8.36
C HIS A 277 -10.22 0.49 -9.85
N GLY A 278 -11.15 1.38 -10.23
CA GLY A 278 -11.61 1.53 -11.61
C GLY A 278 -10.49 1.81 -12.62
N SER A 279 -9.65 2.82 -12.36
CA SER A 279 -8.54 3.19 -13.26
C SER A 279 -7.50 2.08 -13.43
N ILE A 280 -7.24 1.32 -12.36
CA ILE A 280 -6.25 0.23 -12.35
C ILE A 280 -6.81 -1.00 -13.03
N ALA A 281 -8.08 -1.34 -12.80
CA ALA A 281 -8.76 -2.43 -13.50
C ALA A 281 -8.84 -2.16 -15.01
N LEU A 282 -9.09 -0.91 -15.42
CA LEU A 282 -9.04 -0.51 -16.84
C LEU A 282 -7.62 -0.63 -17.40
N LEU A 283 -6.61 -0.21 -16.66
CA LEU A 283 -5.20 -0.33 -17.06
C LEU A 283 -4.82 -1.80 -17.28
N GLU A 284 -5.14 -2.66 -16.32
CA GLU A 284 -4.85 -4.10 -16.35
C GLU A 284 -5.61 -4.79 -17.49
N LYS A 285 -6.92 -4.55 -17.62
CA LYS A 285 -7.76 -5.14 -18.67
C LYS A 285 -7.24 -4.82 -20.09
N ASN A 286 -6.70 -3.63 -20.30
CA ASN A 286 -6.17 -3.21 -21.59
C ASN A 286 -4.68 -3.53 -21.75
N SER A 287 -4.04 -4.19 -20.79
CA SER A 287 -2.62 -4.54 -20.87
C SER A 287 -2.40 -5.77 -21.74
N THR A 288 -1.33 -5.76 -22.53
CA THR A 288 -0.91 -6.89 -23.38
C THR A 288 0.52 -7.32 -23.01
N ASN A 289 1.40 -7.50 -23.99
CA ASN A 289 2.77 -7.95 -23.75
C ASN A 289 3.70 -6.75 -23.43
N PRO A 290 4.42 -6.79 -22.31
CA PRO A 290 5.26 -5.68 -21.88
C PRO A 290 6.46 -5.47 -22.81
N TYR A 291 6.98 -4.24 -22.84
CA TYR A 291 8.33 -3.95 -23.31
C TYR A 291 9.35 -4.27 -22.21
N THR A 292 10.62 -4.33 -22.60
CA THR A 292 11.72 -4.49 -21.65
C THR A 292 12.10 -3.15 -21.04
N LEU A 293 11.90 -3.02 -19.73
CA LEU A 293 12.42 -1.91 -18.93
C LEU A 293 12.94 -2.47 -17.61
N LYS A 294 14.25 -2.34 -17.36
CA LYS A 294 14.82 -2.76 -16.07
C LYS A 294 14.43 -1.77 -14.96
N PRO A 295 13.99 -2.26 -13.79
CA PRO A 295 13.68 -1.40 -12.66
C PRO A 295 14.92 -0.66 -12.15
N LYS A 296 14.71 0.57 -11.67
CA LYS A 296 15.77 1.40 -11.10
C LYS A 296 15.57 1.56 -9.60
N LEU A 297 16.49 1.01 -8.83
CA LEU A 297 16.52 1.15 -7.37
C LEU A 297 17.50 2.25 -6.96
N VAL A 298 17.10 3.05 -5.96
CA VAL A 298 17.93 4.06 -5.31
C VAL A 298 18.10 3.67 -3.85
N ILE A 299 19.28 3.92 -3.27
CA ILE A 299 19.53 3.72 -1.85
C ILE A 299 19.41 5.08 -1.16
N SER A 300 18.52 5.18 -0.18
CA SER A 300 18.47 6.31 0.73
C SER A 300 19.10 5.92 2.06
N ASN A 301 20.06 6.73 2.51
CA ASN A 301 20.68 6.61 3.83
C ASN A 301 20.09 7.68 4.75
N SER A 302 19.35 7.28 5.77
CA SER A 302 18.96 8.17 6.87
C SER A 302 19.98 8.04 7.99
N GLN A 303 20.50 9.18 8.46
CA GLN A 303 21.40 9.23 9.62
C GLN A 303 20.67 8.92 10.94
N PHE A 304 19.32 8.97 10.95
CA PHE A 304 18.52 8.70 12.14
C PHE A 304 17.36 7.73 11.83
N PRO A 305 17.31 6.52 12.43
CA PRO A 305 16.11 5.71 12.39
C PRO A 305 15.01 6.43 13.18
N ILE A 306 13.96 6.86 12.51
CA ILE A 306 12.74 7.28 13.21
C ILE A 306 12.09 6.00 13.73
N SER A 307 12.27 5.70 15.02
CA SER A 307 11.47 4.71 15.72
C SER A 307 10.27 5.42 16.33
N LYS A 308 9.07 5.15 15.83
CA LYS A 308 7.86 5.48 16.59
C LYS A 308 7.57 4.26 17.46
N GLN A 309 7.73 4.41 18.77
CA GLN A 309 7.22 3.40 19.70
C GLN A 309 5.70 3.50 19.68
N ILE A 310 5.06 2.54 19.01
CA ILE A 310 3.65 2.27 19.23
C ILE A 310 3.61 1.21 20.34
N PRO A 311 2.74 1.32 21.35
CA PRO A 311 2.58 0.28 22.36
C PRO A 311 2.51 -1.10 21.69
N ASN A 312 3.37 -2.02 22.12
CA ASN A 312 3.46 -3.40 21.63
C ASN A 312 3.84 -3.60 20.13
N GLN A 313 4.26 -2.53 19.42
CA GLN A 313 4.80 -2.61 18.06
C GLN A 313 6.12 -1.85 17.96
N LYS A 314 7.24 -2.57 18.08
CA LYS A 314 8.58 -2.01 17.79
C LYS A 314 8.80 -1.99 16.27
N ILE A 315 8.19 -1.04 15.58
CA ILE A 315 8.43 -0.80 14.15
C ILE A 315 9.59 0.18 14.00
N GLN A 316 10.67 -0.29 13.37
CA GLN A 316 11.83 0.52 13.05
C GLN A 316 11.84 0.92 11.57
N ILE A 317 12.28 2.13 11.27
CA ILE A 317 12.60 2.52 9.90
C ILE A 317 14.08 2.25 9.66
N SER A 318 14.42 1.57 8.57
CA SER A 318 15.81 1.23 8.26
C SER A 318 16.66 2.46 7.95
N ASN A 319 17.89 2.50 8.48
CA ASN A 319 18.87 3.53 8.12
C ASN A 319 19.25 3.46 6.63
N LYS A 320 19.17 2.27 6.03
CA LYS A 320 19.41 2.04 4.59
C LYS A 320 18.13 1.50 3.95
N MET A 321 17.46 2.34 3.18
CA MET A 321 16.21 2.00 2.50
C MET A 321 16.42 1.88 0.99
N LEU A 322 15.84 0.84 0.39
CA LEU A 322 15.74 0.73 -1.06
C LEU A 322 14.49 1.47 -1.52
N ILE A 323 14.63 2.28 -2.56
CA ILE A 323 13.54 3.06 -3.14
C ILE A 323 13.40 2.66 -4.61
N LEU A 324 12.23 2.13 -4.99
CA LEU A 324 11.92 1.89 -6.40
C LEU A 324 11.56 3.23 -7.06
N ASN A 325 12.39 3.67 -8.00
CA ASN A 325 12.25 4.97 -8.66
C ASN A 325 11.10 4.91 -9.66
N THR A 326 9.95 5.50 -9.31
CA THR A 326 8.76 5.52 -10.16
C THR A 326 8.83 6.67 -11.15
N THR A 327 9.53 7.76 -10.85
CA THR A 327 9.78 8.85 -11.82
C THR A 327 10.53 8.35 -13.06
N TYR A 328 11.45 7.39 -12.92
CA TYR A 328 12.17 6.74 -14.03
C TYR A 328 11.23 5.96 -14.95
N LEU A 329 10.22 5.29 -14.39
CA LEU A 329 9.16 4.65 -15.19
C LEU A 329 8.43 5.70 -16.05
N PHE A 330 8.03 6.83 -15.47
CA PHE A 330 7.32 7.87 -16.23
C PHE A 330 8.18 8.51 -17.32
N LYS A 331 9.48 8.71 -17.07
CA LYS A 331 10.44 9.14 -18.12
C LYS A 331 10.43 8.17 -19.31
N TYR A 332 10.43 6.86 -19.05
CA TYR A 332 10.34 5.87 -20.10
C TYR A 332 8.99 5.94 -20.83
N LEU A 333 7.86 6.01 -20.09
CA LEU A 333 6.53 6.04 -20.69
C LEU A 333 6.36 7.24 -21.64
N ILE A 334 6.74 8.44 -21.19
CA ILE A 334 6.62 9.68 -21.99
C ILE A 334 7.42 9.60 -23.28
N LYS A 335 8.69 9.16 -23.20
CA LYS A 335 9.56 9.00 -24.38
C LYS A 335 8.98 8.02 -25.40
N ASN A 336 8.14 7.09 -24.94
CA ASN A 336 7.59 6.01 -25.76
C ASN A 336 6.08 6.14 -26.02
N LEU A 337 5.44 7.29 -25.77
CA LEU A 337 3.98 7.45 -25.98
C LEU A 337 3.52 7.23 -27.43
N HIS A 338 4.43 7.30 -28.39
CA HIS A 338 4.18 6.96 -29.80
C HIS A 338 4.02 5.45 -30.04
N LYS A 339 4.38 4.60 -29.07
CA LYS A 339 4.25 3.14 -29.15
C LYS A 339 2.87 2.68 -28.67
N ASP A 340 2.61 1.39 -28.86
CA ASP A 340 1.41 0.72 -28.35
C ASP A 340 1.23 0.93 -26.83
N LYS A 341 0.13 1.59 -26.47
CA LYS A 341 -0.24 1.96 -25.10
C LYS A 341 -0.60 0.75 -24.24
N SER A 342 -1.18 -0.30 -24.81
CA SER A 342 -1.51 -1.54 -24.10
C SER A 342 -0.24 -2.26 -23.64
N ARG A 343 0.81 -2.22 -24.48
CA ARG A 343 2.13 -2.74 -24.11
C ARG A 343 2.82 -1.85 -23.08
N LEU A 344 2.65 -0.53 -23.14
CA LEU A 344 3.18 0.40 -22.12
C LEU A 344 2.50 0.19 -20.76
N ALA A 345 1.18 -0.06 -20.73
CA ALA A 345 0.44 -0.39 -19.52
C ALA A 345 0.95 -1.67 -18.86
N ALA A 346 1.17 -2.72 -19.65
CA ALA A 346 1.80 -3.95 -19.17
C ALA A 346 3.23 -3.71 -18.65
N THR A 347 4.00 -2.86 -19.34
CA THR A 347 5.37 -2.50 -18.95
C THR A 347 5.39 -1.81 -17.59
N ALA A 348 4.43 -0.93 -17.30
CA ALA A 348 4.36 -0.22 -16.02
C ALA A 348 4.07 -1.15 -14.85
N GLN A 349 3.10 -2.07 -14.99
CA GLN A 349 2.79 -3.06 -13.96
C GLN A 349 3.97 -4.02 -13.75
N LYS A 350 4.57 -4.52 -14.84
CA LYS A 350 5.77 -5.36 -14.79
C LYS A 350 6.96 -4.65 -14.14
N TYR A 351 7.19 -3.37 -14.44
CA TYR A 351 8.27 -2.59 -13.85
C TYR A 351 8.18 -2.55 -12.32
N ILE A 352 6.96 -2.37 -11.78
CA ILE A 352 6.75 -2.37 -10.33
C ILE A 352 7.00 -3.76 -9.75
N ALA A 353 6.42 -4.81 -10.36
CA ALA A 353 6.61 -6.19 -9.91
C ALA A 353 8.09 -6.62 -9.94
N ASP A 354 8.79 -6.40 -11.06
CA ASP A 354 10.22 -6.69 -11.19
C ASP A 354 11.05 -5.91 -10.16
N GLY A 355 10.73 -4.63 -9.93
CA GLY A 355 11.42 -3.81 -8.93
C GLY A 355 11.26 -4.35 -7.52
N LEU A 356 10.07 -4.84 -7.17
CA LEU A 356 9.81 -5.52 -5.90
C LEU A 356 10.60 -6.84 -5.82
N VAL A 357 10.64 -7.63 -6.89
CA VAL A 357 11.48 -8.85 -6.97
C VAL A 357 12.96 -8.53 -6.76
N GLU A 358 13.48 -7.46 -7.36
CA GLU A 358 14.88 -7.05 -7.15
C GLU A 358 15.14 -6.63 -5.70
N ILE A 359 14.22 -5.90 -5.08
CA ILE A 359 14.29 -5.56 -3.66
C ILE A 359 14.35 -6.83 -2.81
N VAL A 360 13.48 -7.81 -3.09
CA VAL A 360 13.48 -9.11 -2.40
C VAL A 360 14.84 -9.78 -2.57
N LYS A 361 15.34 -9.94 -3.80
CA LYS A 361 16.65 -10.57 -4.08
C LYS A 361 17.80 -9.90 -3.32
N LEU A 362 17.83 -8.57 -3.26
CA LEU A 362 18.85 -7.83 -2.52
C LEU A 362 18.72 -8.03 -1.00
N LYS A 363 17.50 -8.11 -0.47
CA LYS A 363 17.26 -8.33 0.96
C LYS A 363 17.51 -9.77 1.38
N THR A 364 17.17 -10.77 0.56
CA THR A 364 17.48 -12.20 0.79
C THR A 364 18.99 -12.46 0.84
N LYS A 365 19.81 -11.71 0.09
CA LYS A 365 21.28 -11.82 0.23
C LYS A 365 21.78 -11.37 1.60
N SER A 366 21.13 -10.38 2.21
CA SER A 366 21.50 -9.81 3.51
C SER A 366 20.81 -10.47 4.71
N LEU A 367 19.65 -11.09 4.48
CA LEU A 367 18.78 -11.67 5.49
C LEU A 367 18.57 -13.14 5.12
N LYS A 368 18.85 -14.07 6.02
CA LYS A 368 18.51 -15.49 5.83
C LYS A 368 16.99 -15.67 5.91
N LEU A 369 16.27 -15.23 4.88
CA LEU A 369 14.81 -15.24 4.81
C LEU A 369 14.30 -16.66 4.58
N GLU A 370 13.22 -17.01 5.27
CA GLU A 370 12.53 -18.30 5.12
C GLU A 370 11.37 -18.20 4.13
N ALA A 371 10.69 -17.04 4.08
CA ALA A 371 9.53 -16.82 3.22
C ALA A 371 9.33 -15.35 2.87
N VAL A 372 8.65 -15.11 1.75
CA VAL A 372 8.28 -13.77 1.27
C VAL A 372 6.79 -13.75 0.93
N TYR A 373 6.09 -12.71 1.36
CA TYR A 373 4.64 -12.56 1.21
C TYR A 373 4.30 -11.27 0.46
N PHE A 374 3.26 -11.31 -0.37
CA PHE A 374 2.69 -10.17 -1.06
C PHE A 374 1.21 -10.02 -0.71
N SER A 375 0.81 -8.82 -0.29
CA SER A 375 -0.54 -8.50 0.15
C SER A 375 -0.89 -7.04 -0.10
N GLY A 376 -2.09 -6.63 0.31
CA GLY A 376 -2.70 -5.34 0.03
C GLY A 376 -3.55 -5.36 -1.24
N GLY A 377 -4.34 -4.30 -1.47
CA GLY A 377 -5.29 -4.25 -2.57
C GLY A 377 -4.69 -4.51 -3.96
N MET A 378 -3.40 -4.23 -4.17
CA MET A 378 -2.70 -4.47 -5.43
C MET A 378 -2.29 -5.93 -5.66
N ALA A 379 -2.42 -6.81 -4.66
CA ALA A 379 -2.30 -8.24 -4.90
C ALA A 379 -3.51 -8.82 -5.69
N ASN A 380 -4.56 -8.03 -5.91
CA ASN A 380 -5.60 -8.38 -6.90
C ASN A 380 -5.18 -8.11 -8.35
N ASN A 381 -4.09 -7.35 -8.59
CA ASN A 381 -3.59 -7.11 -9.93
C ASN A 381 -2.87 -8.36 -10.45
N LYS A 382 -3.46 -9.04 -11.44
CA LYS A 382 -2.97 -10.36 -11.88
C LYS A 382 -1.59 -10.29 -12.46
N ILE A 383 -1.28 -9.26 -13.26
CA ILE A 383 0.04 -9.10 -13.86
C ILE A 383 1.12 -9.01 -12.77
N MET A 384 0.89 -8.20 -11.74
CA MET A 384 1.84 -8.09 -10.62
C MET A 384 1.93 -9.39 -9.82
N SER A 385 0.79 -9.98 -9.44
CA SER A 385 0.75 -11.19 -8.62
C SER A 385 1.38 -12.40 -9.32
N GLU A 386 1.07 -12.65 -10.59
CA GLU A 386 1.65 -13.73 -11.38
C GLU A 386 3.19 -13.61 -11.48
N ILE A 387 3.70 -12.39 -11.68
CA ILE A 387 5.16 -12.14 -11.72
C ILE A 387 5.79 -12.43 -10.35
N LEU A 388 5.18 -11.97 -9.26
CA LEU A 388 5.71 -12.18 -7.91
C LEU A 388 5.64 -13.66 -7.50
N GLU A 389 4.53 -14.33 -7.79
CA GLU A 389 4.32 -15.76 -7.53
C GLU A 389 5.30 -16.64 -8.31
N SER A 390 5.60 -16.30 -9.58
CA SER A 390 6.62 -16.99 -10.37
C SER A 390 8.04 -16.91 -9.77
N HIS A 391 8.26 -15.97 -8.84
CA HIS A 391 9.50 -15.83 -8.06
C HIS A 391 9.40 -16.42 -6.64
N GLY A 392 8.37 -17.22 -6.36
CA GLY A 392 8.19 -17.89 -5.06
C GLY A 392 7.65 -17.00 -3.95
N ILE A 393 7.09 -15.83 -4.28
CA ILE A 393 6.47 -14.93 -3.31
C ILE A 393 5.00 -15.35 -3.13
N TYR A 394 4.58 -15.54 -1.88
CA TYR A 394 3.23 -16.02 -1.56
C TYR A 394 2.20 -14.91 -1.53
N THR A 395 1.06 -15.14 -2.17
CA THR A 395 -0.17 -14.36 -2.11
C THR A 395 -1.27 -15.19 -1.46
N SER A 396 -2.18 -14.55 -0.71
CA SER A 396 -3.29 -15.24 -0.03
C SER A 396 -4.16 -16.05 -0.99
N LYS A 397 -4.67 -17.20 -0.56
CA LYS A 397 -5.53 -18.07 -1.40
C LYS A 397 -6.97 -18.16 -0.91
N LYS A 398 -7.19 -18.10 0.40
CA LYS A 398 -8.51 -18.17 1.03
C LYS A 398 -8.97 -16.82 1.53
N ILE A 399 -8.06 -16.05 2.12
CA ILE A 399 -8.36 -14.74 2.69
C ILE A 399 -8.22 -13.64 1.63
N PRO A 400 -9.16 -12.68 1.55
CA PRO A 400 -9.06 -11.56 0.62
C PRO A 400 -7.75 -10.78 0.77
N HIS A 401 -7.18 -10.36 -0.36
CA HIS A 401 -5.92 -9.60 -0.40
C HIS A 401 -6.05 -8.15 0.12
N GLY A 402 -7.21 -7.54 -0.10
CA GLY A 402 -7.48 -6.14 0.26
C GLY A 402 -7.97 -5.98 1.69
N ASP A 403 -8.59 -4.84 1.98
CA ASP A 403 -8.90 -4.42 3.35
C ASP A 403 -9.84 -5.36 4.12
N ALA A 404 -10.64 -6.16 3.39
CA ALA A 404 -11.47 -7.21 3.98
C ALA A 404 -10.65 -8.26 4.76
N GLY A 405 -9.37 -8.45 4.42
CA GLY A 405 -8.46 -9.36 5.14
C GLY A 405 -7.79 -8.75 6.37
N ILE A 406 -7.98 -7.46 6.66
CA ILE A 406 -7.21 -6.76 7.70
C ILE A 406 -7.52 -7.27 9.10
N SER A 407 -8.77 -7.53 9.45
CA SER A 407 -9.12 -8.04 10.79
C SER A 407 -8.50 -9.41 11.07
N PHE A 408 -8.45 -10.26 10.05
CA PHE A 408 -7.78 -11.55 10.10
C PHE A 408 -6.26 -11.39 10.30
N GLY A 409 -5.62 -10.49 9.53
CA GLY A 409 -4.19 -10.21 9.65
C GLY A 409 -3.79 -9.55 10.97
N GLN A 410 -4.63 -8.66 11.51
CA GLN A 410 -4.50 -8.06 12.85
C GLN A 410 -4.44 -9.13 13.95
N LEU A 411 -5.32 -10.14 13.86
CA LEU A 411 -5.38 -11.24 14.81
C LEU A 411 -4.14 -12.15 14.68
N PHE A 412 -3.74 -12.53 13.47
CA PHE A 412 -2.52 -13.32 13.25
C PHE A 412 -1.26 -12.58 13.68
N PHE A 413 -1.19 -11.27 13.49
CA PHE A 413 -0.12 -10.45 14.03
C PHE A 413 -0.03 -10.61 15.54
N TYR A 414 -1.15 -10.45 16.26
CA TYR A 414 -1.15 -10.58 17.71
C TYR A 414 -0.71 -11.98 18.16
N LEU A 415 -1.30 -13.04 17.59
CA LEU A 415 -0.99 -14.42 17.96
C LEU A 415 0.48 -14.79 17.73
N LEU A 416 1.08 -14.35 16.62
CA LEU A 416 2.47 -14.69 16.29
C LEU A 416 3.50 -13.84 17.05
N THR A 417 3.09 -12.68 17.57
CA THR A 417 3.99 -11.77 18.30
C THR A 417 3.82 -11.87 19.82
N ASN A 418 2.75 -12.51 20.31
CA ASN A 418 2.47 -12.76 21.73
C ASN A 418 2.05 -14.23 21.97
N PRO A 419 2.90 -15.22 21.64
CA PRO A 419 2.52 -16.65 21.64
C PRO A 419 2.40 -17.29 23.04
N ARG A 420 2.60 -16.54 24.13
CA ARG A 420 2.61 -17.07 25.53
C ARG A 420 1.87 -16.17 26.52
N ASP A 421 0.96 -15.35 25.99
CA ASP A 421 0.09 -14.48 26.77
C ASP A 421 -1.25 -15.13 27.08
#